data_AF-A0A8S3VC00-F1
#
_entry.id   AF-A0A8S3VC00-F1
#
_cell.length_a   1.000
_cell.length_b   1.000
_cell.length_c   1.000
_cell.angle_alpha   90.00
_cell.angle_beta   90.00
_cell.angle_gamma   90.00
#
_symmetry.space_group_name_H-M   'P 1'
#
loop_
_entity.id
_entity.type
_entity.pdbx_description
1 polymer ?
#
loop_
_entity_poly.entity_id
_entity_poly.type
_entity_poly.pdbx_seq_one_letter_code
_entity_poly.pdbx_strand_id
1 'polypeptide(L)'
;MGSIAPHNFTISSLMDKAQSVKQECHLCKRRDKISEATKWCCDCTEALCEECLQFHGIMKLSADHKIVLIEEIDTSVSVEEPDLSMISDMCPVHTSKVLEAFCFDHQALCCVSCLTLQHRKCENVQLIEDIKQQKKDTINALMLEVSHVKANVETIMKEKRVQKENLRLTLQK
;
A
#
# COMPACT_ATOMS: atom_id res chain seq x y z
N MET A 1 22.38 6.72 -19.45
CA MET A 1 21.73 8.02 -19.16
C MET A 1 20.49 7.74 -18.33
N GLY A 2 20.40 8.35 -17.15
CA GLY A 2 19.19 8.49 -16.33
C GLY A 2 18.65 7.22 -15.65
N SER A 3 19.39 6.65 -14.71
CA SER A 3 18.86 5.64 -13.78
C SER A 3 17.82 6.29 -12.85
N ILE A 4 16.53 6.08 -13.11
CA ILE A 4 15.46 6.47 -12.19
C ILE A 4 15.35 5.33 -11.17
N ALA A 5 15.90 5.55 -9.98
CA ALA A 5 15.77 4.63 -8.86
C ALA A 5 14.28 4.49 -8.47
N PRO A 6 13.84 3.28 -8.09
CA PRO A 6 12.46 3.08 -7.67
C PRO A 6 12.21 3.86 -6.38
N HIS A 7 11.25 4.79 -6.42
CA HIS A 7 10.63 5.29 -5.21
C HIS A 7 9.84 4.13 -4.59
N ASN A 8 10.53 3.32 -3.78
CA ASN A 8 9.90 2.36 -2.90
C ASN A 8 9.17 3.16 -1.81
N PHE A 9 7.92 3.51 -2.09
CA PHE A 9 7.11 4.31 -1.18
C PHE A 9 6.49 3.39 -0.14
N THR A 10 7.26 3.05 0.89
CA THR A 10 6.71 2.40 2.09
C THR A 10 5.81 3.40 2.83
N ILE A 11 4.84 2.91 3.62
CA ILE A 11 4.02 3.75 4.51
C ILE A 11 4.92 4.61 5.41
N SER A 12 6.07 4.05 5.83
CA SER A 12 7.13 4.77 6.53
C SER A 12 7.71 5.91 5.68
N SER A 13 7.91 5.74 4.38
CA SER A 13 8.41 6.80 3.49
C SER A 13 7.39 7.93 3.21
N LEU A 14 6.08 7.71 3.36
CA LEU A 14 5.04 8.77 3.40
C LEU A 14 5.10 9.53 4.71
N MET A 15 5.28 8.82 5.83
CA MET A 15 5.48 9.45 7.14
C MET A 15 6.82 10.18 7.24
N ASP A 16 7.91 9.68 6.63
CA ASP A 16 9.23 10.31 6.67
C ASP A 16 9.26 11.63 5.88
N LYS A 17 8.48 11.75 4.80
CA LYS A 17 8.30 13.02 4.08
C LYS A 17 7.37 14.00 4.81
N ALA A 18 6.50 13.49 5.69
CA ALA A 18 5.66 14.31 6.58
C ALA A 18 6.36 14.66 7.89
N GLN A 19 7.50 14.04 8.21
CA GLN A 19 8.21 14.26 9.48
C GLN A 19 9.20 15.42 9.41
N SER A 20 8.84 16.49 10.12
CA SER A 20 9.73 17.53 10.67
C SER A 20 10.53 18.39 9.68
N VAL A 21 10.00 18.63 8.48
CA VAL A 21 10.44 19.74 7.63
C VAL A 21 9.21 20.47 7.15
N LYS A 22 9.11 21.77 7.44
CA LYS A 22 8.12 22.68 6.84
C LYS A 22 8.09 22.43 5.33
N GLN A 23 7.06 21.78 4.83
CA GLN A 23 6.99 21.41 3.42
C GLN A 23 6.83 22.68 2.58
N GLU A 24 7.63 22.83 1.53
CA GLU A 24 7.49 23.93 0.59
C GLU A 24 6.38 23.62 -0.43
N CYS A 25 5.61 24.64 -0.79
CA CYS A 25 4.62 24.52 -1.85
C CYS A 25 5.28 24.17 -3.19
N HIS A 26 4.92 23.02 -3.76
CA HIS A 26 5.47 22.52 -5.02
C HIS A 26 5.19 23.49 -6.19
N LEU A 27 4.01 24.10 -6.23
CA LEU A 27 3.62 25.08 -7.26
C LEU A 27 4.35 26.42 -7.13
N CYS A 28 4.68 26.84 -5.92
CA CYS A 28 5.48 28.05 -5.69
C CYS A 28 6.92 27.80 -6.09
N LYS A 29 7.46 26.62 -5.77
CA LYS A 29 8.82 26.22 -6.14
C LYS A 29 9.04 26.22 -7.65
N ARG A 30 8.04 25.78 -8.45
CA ARG A 30 8.06 25.88 -9.93
C ARG A 30 8.09 27.31 -10.45
N ARG A 31 7.67 28.28 -9.64
CA ARG A 31 7.64 29.72 -9.94
C ARG A 31 8.81 30.47 -9.28
N ASP A 32 9.84 29.74 -8.83
CA ASP A 32 10.98 30.27 -8.08
C ASP A 32 10.58 31.08 -6.83
N LYS A 33 9.44 30.72 -6.23
CA LYS A 33 8.94 31.30 -4.98
C LYS A 33 9.03 30.28 -3.86
N ILE A 34 9.46 30.75 -2.68
CA ILE A 34 9.45 29.96 -1.45
C ILE A 34 8.18 30.31 -0.68
N SER A 35 7.33 29.32 -0.43
CA SER A 35 6.09 29.47 0.32
C SER A 35 5.81 28.18 1.07
N GLU A 36 5.41 28.29 2.33
CA GLU A 36 5.07 27.15 3.18
C GLU A 36 3.76 26.51 2.70
N ALA A 37 3.79 25.20 2.47
CA ALA A 37 2.61 24.42 2.18
C ALA A 37 1.86 24.13 3.47
N THR A 38 0.54 24.26 3.40
CA THR A 38 -0.37 23.98 4.53
C THR A 38 -1.36 22.87 4.20
N LYS A 39 -1.46 22.49 2.91
CA LYS A 39 -2.37 21.47 2.41
C LYS A 39 -1.66 20.51 1.48
N TRP A 40 -2.15 19.29 1.44
CA TRP A 40 -1.72 18.24 0.52
C TRP A 40 -2.89 17.90 -0.40
N CYS A 41 -2.67 17.95 -1.72
CA CYS A 41 -3.61 17.39 -2.69
C CYS A 41 -3.26 15.92 -2.92
N CYS A 42 -4.19 15.03 -2.61
CA CYS A 42 -4.00 13.58 -2.75
C CYS A 42 -3.91 13.15 -4.22
N ASP A 43 -4.76 13.71 -5.07
CA ASP A 43 -4.85 13.35 -6.50
C ASP A 43 -3.62 13.80 -7.28
N CYS A 44 -3.06 14.97 -6.93
CA CYS A 44 -1.86 15.50 -7.58
C CYS A 44 -0.57 15.09 -6.88
N THR A 45 -0.63 14.54 -5.67
CA THR A 45 0.53 14.26 -4.81
C THR A 45 1.42 15.50 -4.60
N GLU A 46 0.78 16.65 -4.39
CA GLU A 46 1.45 17.94 -4.28
C GLU A 46 1.12 18.68 -2.99
N ALA A 47 2.16 19.26 -2.37
CA ALA A 47 2.02 20.17 -1.25
C ALA A 47 1.69 21.58 -1.78
N LEU A 48 0.62 22.18 -1.28
CA LEU A 48 0.08 23.46 -1.73
C LEU A 48 0.02 24.46 -0.58
N CYS A 49 0.44 25.70 -0.85
CA CYS A 49 0.08 26.85 -0.01
C CYS A 49 -1.37 27.27 -0.28
N GLU A 50 -1.91 28.13 0.59
CA GLU A 50 -3.30 28.63 0.49
C GLU A 50 -3.61 29.23 -0.90
N GLU A 51 -2.74 30.07 -1.42
CA GLU A 51 -2.92 30.68 -2.74
C GLU A 51 -2.98 29.62 -3.85
N CYS A 52 -2.05 28.66 -3.82
CA CYS A 52 -2.01 27.60 -4.82
C CYS A 52 -3.22 26.69 -4.74
N LEU A 53 -3.74 26.42 -3.54
CA LEU A 53 -4.95 25.64 -3.35
C LEU A 53 -6.18 26.34 -3.96
N GLN A 54 -6.30 27.66 -3.80
CA GLN A 54 -7.42 28.40 -4.38
C GLN A 54 -7.42 28.30 -5.90
N PHE A 55 -6.25 28.49 -6.54
CA PHE A 55 -6.12 28.28 -7.98
C PHE A 55 -6.38 26.82 -8.38
N HIS A 56 -5.98 25.87 -7.54
CA HIS A 56 -6.23 24.44 -7.76
C HIS A 56 -7.74 24.13 -7.75
N GLY A 57 -8.49 24.65 -6.78
CA GLY A 57 -9.92 24.37 -6.64
C GLY A 57 -10.82 25.04 -7.68
N ILE A 58 -10.39 26.15 -8.30
CA ILE A 58 -11.19 26.81 -9.36
C ILE A 58 -10.99 26.18 -10.75
N MET A 59 -9.91 25.42 -10.94
CA MET A 59 -9.64 24.75 -12.20
C MET A 59 -10.55 23.54 -12.34
N LYS A 60 -11.29 23.45 -13.46
CA LYS A 60 -12.22 22.33 -13.73
C LYS A 60 -11.60 20.95 -13.56
N LEU A 61 -10.31 20.82 -13.84
CA LEU A 61 -9.58 19.55 -13.75
C LEU A 61 -9.25 19.14 -12.30
N SER A 62 -9.25 20.09 -11.37
CA SER A 62 -8.79 19.89 -9.99
C SER A 62 -9.78 20.41 -8.94
N ALA A 63 -11.00 20.76 -9.38
CA ALA A 63 -12.07 21.25 -8.52
C ALA A 63 -12.56 20.18 -7.53
N ASP A 64 -12.55 18.92 -7.96
CA ASP A 64 -13.02 17.77 -7.17
C ASP A 64 -11.88 16.99 -6.50
N HIS A 65 -10.65 17.53 -6.51
CA HIS A 65 -9.51 16.88 -5.85
C HIS A 65 -9.67 16.87 -4.33
N LYS A 66 -9.23 15.78 -3.71
CA LYS A 66 -9.20 15.60 -2.27
C LYS A 66 -8.02 16.32 -1.65
N ILE A 67 -8.31 17.16 -0.65
CA ILE A 67 -7.35 18.02 0.03
C ILE A 67 -7.28 17.63 1.51
N VAL A 68 -6.07 17.51 2.06
CA VAL A 68 -5.80 17.17 3.46
C VAL A 68 -4.94 18.26 4.09
N LEU A 69 -5.20 18.61 5.36
CA LEU A 69 -4.38 19.55 6.11
C LEU A 69 -3.08 18.89 6.56
N ILE A 70 -1.95 19.55 6.32
CA ILE A 70 -0.63 19.02 6.71
C ILE A 70 -0.46 19.08 8.24
N GLU A 71 -1.07 20.07 8.90
CA GLU A 71 -1.02 20.25 10.37
C GLU A 71 -1.82 19.18 11.15
N GLU A 72 -2.73 18.45 10.50
CA GLU A 72 -3.55 17.40 11.13
C GLU A 72 -2.95 16.00 10.98
N ILE A 73 -1.79 15.87 10.33
CA ILE A 73 -1.04 14.61 10.26
C ILE A 73 -0.23 14.46 11.56
N ASP A 74 -0.95 14.42 12.68
CA ASP A 74 -0.37 14.24 14.01
C ASP A 74 -0.48 12.76 14.43
N THR A 75 0.66 12.22 14.85
CA THR A 75 1.04 10.80 15.03
C THR A 75 0.28 10.00 16.11
N SER A 76 -1.03 10.23 16.32
CA SER A 76 -1.79 9.54 17.37
C SER A 76 -3.11 8.90 16.93
N VAL A 77 -3.48 9.00 15.66
CA VAL A 77 -4.55 8.14 15.14
C VAL A 77 -3.92 6.79 14.88
N SER A 78 -4.17 5.82 15.76
CA SER A 78 -4.28 4.42 15.37
C SER A 78 -5.31 4.41 14.24
N VAL A 79 -4.83 4.59 13.01
CA VAL A 79 -5.64 4.39 11.84
C VAL A 79 -5.86 2.89 11.82
N GLU A 80 -6.98 2.48 12.43
CA GLU A 80 -7.60 1.19 12.15
C GLU A 80 -7.71 1.14 10.63
N GLU A 81 -6.72 0.50 10.01
CA GLU A 81 -6.49 0.42 8.56
C GLU A 81 -6.53 1.82 7.90
N PRO A 82 -5.39 2.49 7.64
CA PRO A 82 -5.43 3.54 6.62
C PRO A 82 -6.02 2.87 5.40
N ASP A 83 -7.13 3.41 4.91
CA ASP A 83 -7.79 2.94 3.70
C ASP A 83 -6.78 3.07 2.56
N LEU A 84 -5.97 2.01 2.43
CA LEU A 84 -4.86 1.83 1.50
C LEU A 84 -5.38 1.71 0.06
N SER A 85 -6.69 1.82 -0.14
CA SER A 85 -7.35 2.01 -1.43
C SER A 85 -6.92 3.30 -2.15
N MET A 86 -6.15 4.18 -1.50
CA MET A 86 -5.77 5.49 -2.06
C MET A 86 -4.28 5.62 -2.45
N ILE A 87 -3.59 4.53 -2.78
CA ILE A 87 -2.52 4.64 -3.78
C ILE A 87 -3.27 4.99 -5.06
N SER A 88 -3.11 6.22 -5.58
CA SER A 88 -3.76 6.62 -6.82
C SER A 88 -3.60 5.51 -7.84
N ASP A 89 -4.72 4.95 -8.28
CA ASP A 89 -4.75 3.93 -9.33
C ASP A 89 -4.11 4.45 -10.62
N MET A 90 -3.79 5.74 -10.72
CA MET A 90 -3.18 6.36 -11.88
C MET A 90 -1.65 6.24 -11.89
N CYS A 91 -1.12 5.98 -13.07
CA CYS A 91 0.31 5.93 -13.30
C CYS A 91 0.95 7.32 -13.15
N PRO A 92 2.03 7.47 -12.37
CA PRO A 92 2.68 8.77 -12.16
C PRO A 92 3.37 9.31 -13.43
N VAL A 93 3.73 8.43 -14.37
CA VAL A 93 4.34 8.80 -15.65
C VAL A 93 3.26 9.04 -16.72
N HIS A 94 2.17 8.29 -16.66
CA HIS A 94 1.06 8.36 -17.61
C HIS A 94 -0.23 8.68 -16.84
N THR A 95 -0.36 9.93 -16.43
CA THR A 95 -1.36 10.41 -15.46
C THR A 95 -2.83 10.12 -15.81
N SER A 96 -3.13 9.77 -17.05
CA SER A 96 -4.47 9.38 -17.51
C SER A 96 -4.68 7.86 -17.61
N LYS A 97 -3.77 7.03 -17.08
CA LYS A 97 -3.80 5.57 -17.25
C LYS A 97 -3.69 4.86 -15.91
N VAL A 98 -4.49 3.81 -15.76
CA VAL A 98 -4.56 2.99 -14.55
C VAL A 98 -3.37 2.04 -14.46
N LEU A 99 -2.85 1.83 -13.24
CA LEU A 99 -1.88 0.80 -12.89
C LEU A 99 -2.61 -0.54 -12.78
N GLU A 100 -2.25 -1.49 -13.64
CA GLU A 100 -2.97 -2.77 -13.78
C GLU A 100 -2.04 -3.99 -13.65
N ALA A 101 -0.73 -3.78 -13.65
CA ALA A 101 0.27 -4.82 -13.60
C ALA A 101 1.42 -4.49 -12.64
N PHE A 102 2.12 -5.53 -12.19
CA PHE A 102 3.37 -5.42 -11.46
C PHE A 102 4.49 -6.10 -12.24
N CYS A 103 5.58 -5.38 -12.47
CA CYS A 103 6.81 -5.93 -13.04
C CYS A 103 7.75 -6.33 -11.89
N PHE A 104 8.01 -7.64 -11.75
CA PHE A 104 8.92 -8.18 -10.75
C PHE A 104 10.40 -7.94 -11.07
N ASP A 105 10.76 -7.86 -12.35
CA ASP A 105 12.14 -7.58 -12.76
C ASP A 105 12.61 -6.19 -12.29
N HIS A 106 11.68 -5.23 -12.24
CA HIS A 106 11.95 -3.85 -11.84
C HIS A 106 11.30 -3.46 -10.51
N GLN A 107 10.53 -4.38 -9.91
CA GLN A 107 9.75 -4.16 -8.70
C GLN A 107 8.84 -2.92 -8.78
N ALA A 108 8.09 -2.77 -9.89
CA ALA A 108 7.34 -1.55 -10.19
C ALA A 108 5.90 -1.82 -10.64
N LEU A 109 4.96 -0.97 -10.18
CA LEU A 109 3.59 -0.91 -10.69
C LEU A 109 3.57 -0.27 -12.09
N CYS A 110 2.81 -0.87 -13.00
CA CYS A 110 2.82 -0.54 -14.41
C CYS A 110 1.39 -0.36 -14.94
N CYS A 111 1.19 0.71 -15.71
CA CYS A 111 0.06 0.79 -16.63
C CYS A 111 0.41 0.15 -17.98
N VAL A 112 -0.59 -0.03 -18.85
CA VAL A 112 -0.40 -0.58 -20.20
C VAL A 112 0.72 0.13 -20.99
N SER A 113 0.91 1.44 -20.80
CA SER A 113 1.99 2.18 -21.49
C SER A 113 3.37 1.95 -20.91
N CYS A 114 3.48 1.77 -19.59
CA CYS A 114 4.73 1.31 -18.98
C CYS A 114 5.14 -0.05 -19.57
N LEU A 115 4.16 -0.96 -19.71
CA LEU A 115 4.41 -2.29 -20.25
C LEU A 115 4.91 -2.27 -21.70
N THR A 116 4.32 -1.43 -22.55
CA THR A 116 4.70 -1.39 -23.98
C THR A 116 5.96 -0.58 -24.27
N LEU A 117 6.24 0.46 -23.48
CA LEU A 117 7.35 1.38 -23.74
C LEU A 117 8.62 1.04 -22.95
N GLN A 118 8.49 0.65 -21.68
CA GLN A 118 9.61 0.51 -20.75
C GLN A 118 9.85 -0.94 -20.35
N HIS A 119 8.78 -1.73 -20.19
CA HIS A 119 8.87 -3.11 -19.68
C HIS A 119 8.65 -4.18 -20.75
N ARG A 120 8.75 -3.83 -22.04
CA ARG A 120 8.50 -4.76 -23.17
C ARG A 120 9.39 -6.01 -23.16
N LYS A 121 10.59 -5.91 -22.60
CA LYS A 121 11.58 -7.00 -22.51
C LYS A 121 11.61 -7.68 -21.13
N CYS A 122 10.74 -7.26 -20.21
CA CYS A 122 10.64 -7.89 -18.90
C CYS A 122 9.92 -9.22 -19.05
N GLU A 123 10.42 -10.26 -18.40
CA GLU A 123 9.87 -11.61 -18.46
C GLU A 123 8.92 -11.86 -17.28
N ASN A 124 9.14 -11.18 -16.15
CA ASN A 124 8.36 -11.37 -14.94
C ASN A 124 7.40 -10.20 -14.73
N VAL A 125 6.33 -10.16 -15.51
CA VAL A 125 5.23 -9.20 -15.37
C VAL A 125 3.92 -9.94 -15.13
N GLN A 126 3.14 -9.52 -14.15
CA GLN A 126 1.83 -10.12 -13.86
C GLN A 126 0.79 -9.04 -13.60
N LEU A 127 -0.48 -9.34 -13.88
CA LEU A 127 -1.59 -8.45 -13.56
C LEU A 127 -1.80 -8.41 -12.04
N ILE A 128 -2.20 -7.24 -11.53
CA ILE A 128 -2.44 -7.05 -10.09
C ILE A 128 -3.58 -7.95 -9.61
N GLU A 129 -4.64 -8.11 -10.40
CA GLU A 129 -5.76 -8.99 -10.06
C GLU A 129 -5.35 -10.47 -9.99
N ASP A 130 -4.45 -10.92 -10.89
CA ASP A 130 -3.94 -12.29 -10.86
C ASP A 130 -3.09 -12.54 -9.60
N ILE A 131 -2.22 -11.58 -9.25
CA ILE A 131 -1.42 -11.65 -8.02
C ILE A 131 -2.36 -11.70 -6.81
N LYS A 132 -3.36 -10.82 -6.75
CA LYS A 132 -4.33 -10.74 -5.66
C LYS A 132 -5.08 -12.06 -5.50
N GLN A 133 -5.55 -12.64 -6.60
CA GLN A 133 -6.24 -13.92 -6.59
C GLN A 133 -5.31 -15.05 -6.13
N GLN A 134 -4.09 -15.13 -6.67
CA GLN A 134 -3.09 -16.13 -6.25
C GLN A 134 -2.79 -16.04 -4.75
N LYS A 135 -2.61 -14.83 -4.21
CA LYS A 135 -2.36 -14.61 -2.77
C LYS A 135 -3.56 -15.05 -1.94
N LYS A 136 -4.78 -14.71 -2.36
CA LYS A 136 -6.02 -15.15 -1.71
C LYS A 136 -6.12 -16.67 -1.66
N ASP A 137 -5.83 -17.35 -2.77
CA ASP A 137 -5.87 -18.81 -2.84
C ASP A 137 -4.81 -19.46 -1.96
N THR A 138 -3.60 -18.87 -1.93
CA THR A 138 -2.52 -19.31 -1.05
C THR A 138 -2.91 -19.19 0.42
N ILE A 139 -3.51 -18.05 0.82
CA ILE A 139 -3.99 -17.84 2.19
C ILE A 139 -5.06 -18.87 2.56
N ASN A 140 -6.04 -19.09 1.67
CA ASN A 140 -7.10 -20.06 1.92
C ASN A 140 -6.54 -21.49 2.09
N ALA A 141 -5.59 -21.89 1.25
CA ALA A 141 -4.94 -23.19 1.35
C ALA A 141 -4.20 -23.35 2.71
N LEU A 142 -3.41 -22.35 3.10
CA LEU A 142 -2.72 -22.35 4.39
C LEU A 142 -3.69 -22.38 5.57
N MET A 143 -4.81 -21.66 5.49
CA MET A 143 -5.85 -21.70 6.53
C MET A 143 -6.48 -23.09 6.68
N LEU A 144 -6.69 -23.82 5.57
CA LEU A 144 -7.17 -25.20 5.60
C LEU A 144 -6.15 -26.14 6.26
N GLU A 145 -4.86 -26.01 5.91
CA GLU A 145 -3.79 -26.81 6.52
C GLU A 145 -3.70 -26.56 8.03
N VAL A 146 -3.73 -25.31 8.46
CA VAL A 146 -3.73 -24.93 9.89
C VAL A 146 -4.93 -25.52 10.62
N SER A 147 -6.11 -25.50 10.01
CA SER A 147 -7.32 -26.11 10.57
C SER A 147 -7.17 -27.63 10.75
N HIS A 148 -6.59 -28.31 9.76
CA HIS A 148 -6.35 -29.75 9.84
C HIS A 148 -5.33 -30.10 10.93
N VAL A 149 -4.21 -29.36 11.00
CA VAL A 149 -3.22 -29.54 12.06
C VAL A 149 -3.85 -29.32 13.44
N LYS A 150 -4.68 -28.28 13.59
CA LYS A 150 -5.41 -28.01 14.84
C LYS A 150 -6.29 -29.19 15.25
N ALA A 151 -7.09 -29.73 14.33
CA ALA A 151 -7.95 -30.89 14.59
C ALA A 151 -7.16 -32.14 14.99
N ASN A 152 -6.01 -32.38 14.34
CA ASN A 152 -5.13 -33.49 14.67
C ASN A 152 -4.53 -33.34 16.07
N VAL A 153 -4.07 -32.15 16.43
CA VAL A 153 -3.55 -31.84 17.77
C VAL A 153 -4.63 -32.03 18.83
N GLU A 154 -5.86 -31.56 18.59
CA GLU A 154 -6.99 -31.77 19.51
C GLU A 154 -7.32 -33.26 19.71
N THR A 155 -7.25 -34.06 18.65
CA THR A 155 -7.47 -35.50 18.71
C THR A 155 -6.39 -36.20 19.54
N ILE A 156 -5.11 -35.92 19.25
CA ILE A 156 -3.97 -36.47 19.99
C ILE A 156 -4.06 -36.09 21.48
N MET A 157 -4.44 -34.85 21.80
CA MET A 157 -4.63 -34.42 23.18
C MET A 157 -5.73 -35.20 23.90
N LYS A 158 -6.85 -35.51 23.23
CA LYS A 158 -7.93 -36.33 23.80
C LYS A 158 -7.48 -37.76 24.04
N GLU A 159 -6.81 -38.38 23.07
CA GLU A 159 -6.27 -39.74 23.20
C GLU A 159 -5.27 -39.85 24.35
N LYS A 160 -4.36 -38.89 24.48
CA LYS A 160 -3.40 -38.82 25.59
C LYS A 160 -4.09 -38.72 26.95
N ARG A 161 -5.20 -37.96 27.06
CA ARG A 161 -5.99 -37.87 28.30
C ARG A 161 -6.61 -39.22 28.66
N VAL A 162 -7.24 -39.89 27.69
CA VAL A 162 -7.85 -41.22 27.88
C VAL A 162 -6.78 -42.25 28.27
N GLN A 163 -5.63 -42.26 27.59
CA GLN A 163 -4.53 -43.17 27.89
C GLN A 163 -3.99 -42.98 29.32
N LYS A 164 -3.86 -41.73 29.78
CA LYS A 164 -3.43 -41.41 31.14
C LYS A 164 -4.41 -41.94 32.19
N GLU A 165 -5.72 -41.80 31.95
CA GLU A 165 -6.74 -42.29 32.88
C GLU A 165 -6.78 -43.83 32.92
N ASN A 166 -6.71 -44.48 31.77
CA ASN A 166 -6.65 -45.95 31.69
C ASN A 166 -5.42 -46.51 32.42
N LEU A 167 -4.25 -45.87 32.29
CA LEU A 167 -3.03 -46.27 33.01
C LEU A 167 -3.21 -46.11 34.52
N ARG A 168 -3.81 -45.00 34.97
CA ARG A 168 -4.10 -44.75 36.39
C ARG A 168 -4.99 -45.84 36.99
N LEU A 169 -6.05 -46.22 36.29
CA LEU A 169 -6.97 -47.28 36.73
C LEU A 169 -6.30 -48.66 36.77
N THR A 170 -5.36 -48.93 35.86
CA THR A 170 -4.63 -50.20 35.81
C THR A 170 -3.65 -50.34 36.98
N LEU A 171 -3.01 -49.25 37.40
CA LEU A 171 -2.08 -49.23 38.53
C LEU A 171 -2.76 -49.30 39.91
N GLN A 172 -4.08 -49.14 39.98
CA GLN A 172 -4.86 -49.22 41.22
C GLN A 172 -5.46 -50.61 41.50
N LYS A 173 -5.25 -51.59 40.61
CA LYS A 173 -5.65 -52.99 40.77
C LYS A 173 -4.45 -53.84 41.18
#